data_AF-A0A977KXI2-F1
#
_entry.id   AF-A0A977KXI2-F1
#
_cell.length_a   1.000
_cell.length_b   1.000
_cell.length_c   1.000
_cell.angle_alpha   90.00
_cell.angle_beta   90.00
_cell.angle_gamma   90.00
#
_symmetry.space_group_name_H-M   'P 1'
#
loop_
_entity.id
_entity.type
_entity.pdbx_description
1 polymer ?
#
loop_
_entity_poly.entity_id
_entity_poly.type
_entity_poly.pdbx_seq_one_letter_code
_entity_poly.pdbx_strand_id
1 'polypeptide(L)'
;MTKLIQETFEQILQLSEEQQDTLATYIQKHLIELLEKSEKEKRIVEHNDTLNENINPLPKRRIPPVSIAGKGKTLGDLVSPIVNTEDWECLRE
;
A
#
# COMPACT_ATOMS: atom_id res chain seq x y z
N MET A 1 6.18 11.06 16.67
CA MET A 1 5.23 9.97 16.39
C MET A 1 4.90 9.15 17.64
N THR A 2 5.86 8.79 18.49
CA THR A 2 5.59 8.00 19.72
C THR A 2 4.72 8.70 20.76
N LYS A 3 4.87 10.02 20.92
CA LYS A 3 4.11 10.81 21.90
C LYS A 3 2.60 10.73 21.70
N LEU A 4 2.13 10.88 20.46
CA LEU A 4 0.70 10.83 20.14
C LEU A 4 0.09 9.44 20.41
N ILE A 5 0.87 8.38 20.14
CA ILE A 5 0.47 7.00 20.41
C ILE A 5 0.39 6.75 21.92
N GLN A 6 1.39 7.20 22.68
CA GLN A 6 1.39 7.08 24.14
C GLN A 6 0.22 7.85 24.77
N GLU A 7 -0.03 9.07 24.30
CA GLU A 7 -1.10 9.93 24.78
C GLU A 7 -2.49 9.36 24.47
N THR A 8 -2.65 8.66 23.34
CA THR A 8 -3.89 7.93 23.03
C THR A 8 -4.09 6.70 23.90
N PHE A 9 -3.03 5.95 24.23
CA PHE A 9 -3.14 4.83 25.18
C PHE A 9 -3.52 5.29 26.59
N GLU A 10 -2.94 6.40 27.07
CA GLU A 10 -3.29 7.00 28.36
C GLU A 10 -4.75 7.47 28.41
N GLN A 11 -5.24 8.07 27.32
CA GLN A 11 -6.67 8.45 27.21
C GLN A 11 -7.59 7.23 27.23
N ILE A 12 -7.17 6.11 26.63
CA ILE A 12 -7.97 4.87 26.63
C ILE A 12 -8.00 4.24 28.03
N LEU A 13 -6.89 4.28 28.77
CA LEU A 13 -6.80 3.78 30.14
C LEU A 13 -7.69 4.55 31.13
N GLN A 14 -8.05 5.80 30.81
CA GLN A 14 -8.95 6.62 31.62
C GLN A 14 -10.45 6.33 31.36
N LEU A 15 -10.79 5.52 30.35
CA LEU A 15 -12.16 5.15 30.04
C LEU A 15 -12.68 4.06 31.01
N SER A 16 -13.99 4.05 31.24
CA SER A 16 -14.69 2.97 31.97
C SER A 16 -14.52 1.62 31.26
N GLU A 17 -14.53 0.53 32.03
CA GLU A 17 -14.42 -0.85 31.52
C GLU A 17 -15.46 -1.15 30.42
N GLU A 18 -16.70 -0.68 30.58
CA GLU A 18 -17.77 -0.82 29.56
C GLU A 18 -17.43 -0.09 28.24
N GLN A 19 -16.75 1.06 28.33
CA GLN A 19 -16.32 1.82 27.16
C GLN A 19 -15.11 1.16 26.49
N GLN A 20 -14.21 0.57 27.27
CA GLN A 20 -13.08 -0.21 26.76
C GLN A 20 -13.58 -1.47 26.03
N ASP A 21 -14.57 -2.17 26.58
CA ASP A 21 -15.18 -3.35 25.97
C ASP A 21 -15.92 -3.01 24.67
N THR A 22 -16.66 -1.89 24.67
CA THR A 22 -17.34 -1.40 23.46
C THR A 22 -16.33 -1.04 22.37
N LEU A 23 -15.24 -0.36 22.73
CA LEU A 23 -14.16 -0.02 21.82
C LEU A 23 -13.45 -1.27 21.28
N ALA A 24 -13.14 -2.24 22.15
CA ALA A 24 -12.52 -3.49 21.76
C ALA A 24 -13.41 -4.27 20.77
N THR A 25 -14.71 -4.35 21.05
CA THR A 25 -15.70 -4.99 20.18
C THR A 25 -15.78 -4.29 18.82
N TYR A 26 -15.79 -2.95 18.80
CA TYR A 26 -15.80 -2.17 17.57
C TYR A 26 -14.55 -2.40 16.72
N ILE A 27 -13.36 -2.35 17.34
CA ILE A 27 -12.08 -2.57 16.65
C ILE A 27 -12.04 -3.99 16.08
N GLN A 28 -12.41 -4.99 16.87
CA GLN A 28 -12.44 -6.39 16.42
C GLN A 28 -13.37 -6.57 15.22
N LYS A 29 -14.59 -6.03 15.28
CA LYS A 29 -15.55 -6.09 14.17
C LYS A 29 -14.98 -5.44 12.91
N HIS A 30 -14.35 -4.27 13.04
CA HIS A 30 -13.80 -3.56 11.90
C HIS A 30 -12.61 -4.29 11.27
N LEU A 31 -11.74 -4.90 12.09
CA LEU A 31 -10.63 -5.71 11.59
C LEU A 31 -11.11 -6.95 10.83
N ILE A 32 -12.16 -7.61 11.33
CA ILE A 32 -12.79 -8.74 10.63
C ILE A 32 -13.34 -8.31 9.27
N GLU A 33 -14.03 -7.18 9.21
CA GLU A 33 -14.58 -6.62 7.95
C GLU A 33 -13.47 -6.31 6.93
N LEU A 34 -12.36 -5.72 7.38
CA LEU A 34 -11.20 -5.44 6.52
C LEU A 34 -10.55 -6.74 6.00
N LEU A 35 -10.42 -7.77 6.84
CA LEU A 35 -9.87 -9.06 6.44
C LEU A 35 -10.76 -9.73 5.39
N GLU A 36 -12.08 -9.79 5.62
CA GLU A 36 -13.03 -10.35 4.64
C GLU A 36 -12.99 -9.60 3.30
N LYS A 37 -12.89 -8.27 3.34
CA LYS A 37 -12.78 -7.45 2.13
C LYS A 37 -11.53 -7.82 1.34
N SER A 38 -10.39 -7.98 2.03
CA SER A 38 -9.13 -8.37 1.38
C SER A 38 -9.20 -9.77 0.75
N GLU A 39 -9.89 -10.72 1.38
CA GLU A 39 -10.08 -12.07 0.83
C GLU A 39 -11.02 -12.07 -0.39
N LYS A 40 -12.08 -11.26 -0.35
CA LYS A 40 -13.00 -11.08 -1.49
C LYS A 40 -12.27 -10.44 -2.67
N GLU A 41 -11.43 -9.45 -2.43
CA GLU A 41 -10.59 -8.83 -3.47
C GLU A 41 -9.60 -9.84 -4.07
N LYS A 42 -8.95 -10.69 -3.25
CA LYS A 42 -8.10 -11.79 -3.75
C LYS A 42 -8.88 -12.77 -4.64
N ARG A 43 -10.08 -13.20 -4.24
CA ARG A 43 -10.93 -14.10 -5.05
C ARG A 43 -11.37 -13.47 -6.39
N ILE A 44 -11.62 -12.16 -6.42
CA ILE A 44 -11.98 -11.43 -7.65
C ILE A 44 -10.77 -11.34 -8.60
N VAL A 45 -9.56 -11.16 -8.09
CA VAL A 45 -8.33 -11.18 -8.90
C VAL A 45 -8.11 -12.56 -9.51
N GLU A 46 -8.12 -13.62 -8.71
CA GLU A 46 -7.90 -15.00 -9.18
C GLU A 46 -8.93 -15.45 -10.23
N HIS A 47 -10.21 -15.10 -10.06
CA HIS A 47 -11.27 -15.47 -10.99
C HIS A 47 -11.18 -14.73 -12.33
N ASN A 48 -10.77 -13.46 -12.33
CA ASN A 48 -10.55 -12.70 -13.56
C ASN A 48 -9.34 -13.23 -14.33
N ASP A 49 -8.30 -13.71 -13.65
CA ASP A 49 -7.13 -14.31 -14.31
C ASP A 49 -7.50 -15.60 -15.06
N THR A 50 -8.44 -16.40 -14.53
CA THR A 50 -8.89 -17.65 -15.20
C THR A 50 -9.81 -17.41 -16.41
N LEU A 51 -10.58 -16.32 -16.43
CA LEU A 51 -11.48 -15.99 -17.54
C LEU A 51 -10.77 -15.26 -18.70
N ASN A 52 -9.61 -14.65 -18.45
CA ASN A 52 -8.94 -13.79 -19.42
C ASN A 52 -7.95 -14.53 -20.35
N GLU A 53 -7.63 -15.80 -20.08
CA GLU A 53 -6.71 -16.58 -20.93
C GLU A 53 -7.31 -17.01 -22.28
N ASN A 54 -8.64 -16.96 -22.48
CA ASN A 54 -9.26 -17.50 -23.69
C ASN A 54 -9.78 -16.48 -24.72
N ILE A 55 -9.85 -15.17 -24.43
CA ILE A 55 -10.33 -14.18 -25.42
C ILE A 55 -9.70 -12.80 -25.18
N ASN A 56 -8.41 -12.61 -25.46
CA ASN A 56 -7.87 -11.28 -25.73
C ASN A 56 -6.66 -11.33 -26.67
N PRO A 57 -6.68 -10.69 -27.86
CA PRO A 57 -5.46 -10.52 -28.63
C PRO A 57 -4.49 -9.70 -27.78
N LEU A 58 -3.24 -10.18 -27.66
CA LEU A 58 -2.22 -9.52 -26.84
C LEU A 58 -2.24 -8.00 -27.08
N PRO A 59 -2.29 -7.17 -26.03
CA PRO A 59 -2.36 -5.73 -26.19
C PRO A 59 -1.16 -5.26 -27.01
N LYS A 60 -1.43 -4.57 -28.13
CA LYS A 60 -0.38 -3.93 -28.94
C LYS A 60 0.39 -2.97 -28.04
N ARG A 61 1.63 -3.31 -27.72
CA ARG A 61 2.52 -2.48 -26.91
C ARG A 61 2.67 -1.12 -27.60
N ARG A 62 2.31 -0.03 -26.91
CA ARG A 62 2.54 1.33 -27.42
C ARG A 62 4.04 1.57 -27.49
N ILE A 63 4.54 1.99 -28.65
CA ILE A 63 5.94 2.37 -28.84
C ILE A 63 6.01 3.89 -28.69
N PRO A 64 6.81 4.43 -27.75
CA PRO A 64 7.00 5.87 -27.65
C PRO A 64 7.62 6.42 -28.94
N PRO A 65 7.25 7.65 -29.38
CA PRO A 65 7.86 8.24 -30.56
C PRO A 65 9.37 8.42 -30.35
N VAL A 66 10.16 8.28 -31.41
CA VAL A 66 11.63 8.42 -31.37
C VAL A 66 12.04 9.79 -30.81
N SER A 67 11.19 10.81 -30.96
CA SER A 67 11.39 12.15 -30.43
C SER A 67 11.49 12.22 -28.89
N ILE A 68 11.07 11.20 -28.16
CA ILE A 68 11.17 11.12 -26.69
C ILE A 68 12.19 10.08 -26.20
N ALA A 69 12.83 9.33 -27.10
CA ALA A 69 13.87 8.38 -26.74
C ALA A 69 15.04 9.10 -26.03
N GLY A 70 15.43 8.61 -24.85
CA GLY A 70 16.51 9.19 -24.05
C GLY A 70 16.21 10.54 -23.38
N LYS A 71 14.98 11.07 -23.50
CA LYS A 71 14.56 12.33 -22.85
C LYS A 71 13.85 12.13 -21.52
N GLY A 72 13.57 10.88 -21.13
CA GLY A 72 12.95 10.56 -19.86
C GLY A 72 13.92 10.81 -18.70
N LYS A 73 13.45 11.50 -17.66
CA LYS A 73 14.13 11.55 -16.37
C LYS A 73 13.68 10.35 -15.54
N THR A 74 14.64 9.63 -14.98
CA THR A 74 14.38 8.58 -14.00
C THR A 74 14.09 9.17 -12.62
N LEU A 75 13.52 8.36 -11.72
CA LEU A 75 13.40 8.77 -10.31
C LEU A 75 14.78 9.09 -9.71
N GLY A 76 15.84 8.38 -10.13
CA GLY A 76 17.22 8.68 -9.75
C GLY A 76 17.66 10.09 -10.18
N ASP A 77 17.36 10.49 -11.41
CA ASP A 77 17.69 11.84 -11.91
C ASP A 77 16.96 12.94 -11.12
N LEU A 78 15.72 12.67 -10.70
CA LEU A 78 14.89 13.59 -9.91
C LEU A 78 15.42 13.78 -8.48
N VAL A 79 15.91 12.70 -7.86
CA VAL A 79 16.37 12.72 -6.46
C VAL A 79 17.87 13.00 -6.32
N SER A 80 18.64 12.95 -7.41
CA SER A 80 20.09 13.22 -7.44
C SER A 80 20.53 14.55 -6.79
N PRO A 81 19.76 15.66 -6.83
CA PRO A 81 20.18 16.90 -6.16
C PRO A 81 19.90 16.90 -4.65
N ILE A 82 19.11 15.93 -4.17
CA ILE A 82 18.61 15.85 -2.80
C ILE A 82 19.37 14.78 -2.02
N VAL A 83 19.74 13.69 -2.69
CA VAL A 83 20.26 12.47 -2.07
C VAL A 83 21.53 12.04 -2.80
N ASN A 84 22.61 11.85 -2.05
CA ASN A 84 23.90 11.42 -2.57
C ASN A 84 23.95 9.90 -2.79
N THR A 85 24.88 9.43 -3.60
CA THR A 85 25.06 7.98 -3.88
C THR A 85 25.38 7.16 -2.62
N GLU A 86 26.09 7.74 -1.64
CA GLU A 86 26.37 7.12 -0.34
C GLU A 86 25.11 6.91 0.51
N ASP A 87 24.10 7.78 0.39
CA ASP A 87 22.86 7.63 1.15
C ASP A 87 22.08 6.36 0.75
N TRP A 88 22.33 5.84 -0.47
CA TRP A 88 21.76 4.60 -0.98
C TRP A 88 22.49 3.34 -0.49
N GLU A 89 23.58 3.46 0.26
CA GLU A 89 24.32 2.30 0.81
C GLU A 89 23.50 1.49 1.80
N CYS A 90 22.57 2.14 2.52
CA CYS A 90 21.66 1.44 3.43
C CYS A 90 20.67 0.49 2.74
N LEU A 91 20.57 0.53 1.40
CA LEU A 91 19.68 -0.31 0.60
C LEU A 91 20.41 -1.41 -0.18
N ARG A 92 21.74 -1.50 -0.05
CA ARG A 92 22.52 -2.62 -0.59
C ARG A 92 22.58 -3.72 0.49
N GLU A 93 21.66 -4.68 0.43
CA GLU A 93 21.78 -5.98 1.15
C GLU A 93 22.95 -6.82 0.63
#